data_AF-A0A0Q0VX66-F1
#
_entry.id   AF-A0A0Q0VX66-F1
#
_cell.length_a   1.000
_cell.length_b   1.000
_cell.length_c   1.000
_cell.angle_alpha   90.00
_cell.angle_beta   90.00
_cell.angle_gamma   90.00
#
_symmetry.space_group_name_H-M   'P 1'
#
loop_
_entity.id
_entity.type
_entity.pdbx_description
1 polymer ?
#
loop_
_entity_poly.entity_id
_entity_poly.type
_entity_poly.pdbx_seq_one_letter_code
_entity_poly.pdbx_strand_id
1 'polypeptide(L)'
;MKKFSIIIFIIFSIFFMLFLNNCSSQNQPPLSDSTSPDSSHNTQDIPYYQQTNLDCTGLSDGIIKVKQNGQWEQFQIRELPPEFMEWNINRRIDDLDAWLRGEMPPLAGPHSGMVASYGRRREDTQFEINNAVKGLGFLPKPDKIDEVLEILKLNWEAPFPQKLEVLKNLYENSEDIFDRTKQVSLELYTTEEFQTQTFINIIANPTVSIVFLDVPSYELKAIAELIHPEDEQLTPQQQDIVKYINTVHDFIHGESPRSSIAIVFHVIEVYDQSPAARGIRVVP
;
A
#
# COMPACT_ATOMS: atom_id res chain seq x y z
N MET A 1 24.24 -27.95 9.07
CA MET A 1 23.81 -26.53 8.94
C MET A 1 22.42 -26.37 8.32
N LYS A 2 22.00 -27.14 7.29
CA LYS A 2 20.65 -27.03 6.67
C LYS A 2 19.43 -27.24 7.60
N LYS A 3 19.56 -28.03 8.68
CA LYS A 3 18.46 -28.28 9.63
C LYS A 3 18.19 -27.12 10.61
N PHE A 4 19.15 -26.19 10.76
CA PHE A 4 19.04 -25.09 11.72
C PHE A 4 18.23 -23.90 11.15
N SER A 5 18.36 -23.60 9.85
CA SER A 5 17.57 -22.55 9.18
C SER A 5 16.08 -22.87 9.07
N ILE A 6 15.71 -24.15 8.89
CA ILE A 6 14.29 -24.56 8.81
C ILE A 6 13.59 -24.36 10.15
N ILE A 7 14.29 -24.61 11.26
CA ILE A 7 13.73 -24.44 12.61
C ILE A 7 13.53 -22.94 12.94
N ILE A 8 14.44 -22.07 12.50
CA ILE A 8 14.30 -20.62 12.69
C ILE A 8 13.11 -20.07 11.90
N PHE A 9 12.88 -20.54 10.67
CA PHE A 9 11.76 -20.08 9.83
C PHE A 9 10.40 -20.53 10.41
N ILE A 10 10.30 -21.76 10.90
CA ILE A 10 9.08 -22.27 11.58
C ILE A 10 8.82 -21.50 12.87
N ILE A 11 9.85 -21.21 13.67
CA ILE A 11 9.71 -20.42 14.90
C ILE A 11 9.24 -18.99 14.59
N PHE A 12 9.69 -18.39 13.48
CA PHE A 12 9.30 -17.03 13.11
C PHE A 12 7.88 -16.94 12.52
N SER A 13 7.43 -17.90 11.70
CA SER A 13 6.03 -17.99 11.27
C SER A 13 5.09 -18.24 12.45
N ILE A 14 5.51 -19.05 13.42
CA ILE A 14 4.75 -19.25 14.67
C ILE A 14 4.75 -17.97 15.51
N PHE A 15 5.86 -17.22 15.60
CA PHE A 15 5.89 -15.95 16.33
C PHE A 15 5.05 -14.86 15.65
N PHE A 16 5.02 -14.79 14.32
CA PHE A 16 4.20 -13.85 13.57
C PHE A 16 2.71 -14.18 13.69
N MET A 17 2.33 -15.47 13.61
CA MET A 17 0.96 -15.91 13.89
C MET A 17 0.55 -15.73 15.36
N LEU A 18 1.46 -15.92 16.32
CA LEU A 18 1.19 -15.67 17.74
C LEU A 18 1.08 -14.18 18.04
N PHE A 19 1.81 -13.30 17.34
CA PHE A 19 1.65 -11.85 17.47
C PHE A 19 0.28 -11.41 16.96
N LEU A 20 -0.21 -11.99 15.86
CA LEU A 20 -1.56 -11.75 15.34
C LEU A 20 -2.66 -12.28 16.29
N ASN A 21 -2.46 -13.45 16.91
CA ASN A 21 -3.44 -14.01 17.85
C ASN A 21 -3.44 -13.32 19.23
N ASN A 22 -2.29 -12.86 19.72
CA ASN A 22 -2.18 -12.29 21.07
C ASN A 22 -2.56 -10.79 21.15
N CYS A 23 -2.76 -10.12 20.01
CA CYS A 23 -3.35 -8.78 19.95
C CYS A 23 -4.88 -8.76 20.19
N SER A 24 -5.53 -9.92 20.29
CA SER A 24 -6.98 -10.03 20.51
C SER A 24 -7.42 -10.12 21.98
N SER A 25 -6.50 -10.10 22.95
CA SER A 25 -6.87 -10.26 24.36
C SER A 25 -6.10 -9.36 25.34
N GLN A 26 -6.28 -8.04 25.23
CA GLN A 26 -6.10 -7.18 26.40
C GLN A 26 -7.27 -6.22 26.54
N ASN A 27 -7.98 -6.40 27.66
CA ASN A 27 -9.12 -5.64 28.15
C ASN A 27 -8.97 -4.13 27.89
N GLN A 28 -9.79 -3.59 26.99
CA GLN A 28 -9.98 -2.14 26.91
C GLN A 28 -11.08 -1.70 27.91
N PRO A 29 -10.88 -0.58 28.63
CA PRO A 29 -11.89 -0.02 29.50
C PRO A 29 -13.08 0.49 28.68
N PRO A 30 -14.29 0.54 29.26
CA PRO A 30 -15.50 0.92 28.53
C PRO A 30 -15.41 2.35 28.00
N LEU A 31 -15.75 2.51 26.72
CA LEU A 31 -15.93 3.79 26.05
C LEU A 31 -16.97 4.63 26.81
N SER A 32 -16.55 5.78 27.33
CA SER A 32 -17.46 6.77 27.89
C SER A 32 -17.92 7.72 26.80
N ASP A 33 -19.24 7.79 26.61
CA ASP A 33 -19.93 8.79 25.79
C ASP A 33 -19.48 10.21 26.14
N SER A 34 -18.85 10.89 25.18
CA SER A 34 -18.79 12.35 25.18
C SER A 34 -19.18 12.86 23.80
N THR A 35 -20.35 13.49 23.79
CA THR A 35 -21.02 14.14 22.67
C THR A 35 -20.16 15.22 22.02
N SER A 36 -20.06 15.20 20.69
CA SER A 36 -19.65 16.34 19.86
C SER A 36 -20.54 16.42 18.61
N PRO A 37 -20.99 17.62 18.21
CA PRO A 37 -22.02 17.81 17.21
C PRO A 37 -21.42 17.82 15.80
N ASP A 38 -21.92 16.94 14.93
CA ASP A 38 -22.39 17.18 13.55
C ASP A 38 -22.38 15.84 12.80
N SER A 39 -23.23 14.91 13.25
CA SER A 39 -23.50 13.64 12.59
C SER A 39 -24.66 13.83 11.61
N SER A 40 -24.39 14.49 10.49
CA SER A 40 -25.31 14.55 9.35
C SER A 40 -24.70 13.93 8.09
N HIS A 41 -24.02 12.80 8.25
CA HIS A 41 -23.92 11.81 7.19
C HIS A 41 -24.74 10.59 7.59
N ASN A 42 -25.86 10.43 6.89
CA ASN A 42 -26.81 9.34 7.01
C ASN A 42 -26.13 8.02 6.59
N THR A 43 -25.38 7.38 7.50
CA THR A 43 -24.85 6.03 7.32
C THR A 43 -25.96 5.04 7.66
N GLN A 44 -26.96 4.92 6.79
CA GLN A 44 -27.85 3.76 6.82
C GLN A 44 -27.20 2.63 6.01
N ASP A 45 -26.91 1.53 6.68
CA ASP A 45 -26.80 0.15 6.17
C ASP A 45 -25.83 -0.15 5.01
N ILE A 46 -24.58 0.33 5.07
CA ILE A 46 -23.50 -0.19 4.20
C ILE A 46 -22.41 -0.77 5.12
N PRO A 47 -22.06 -2.07 5.02
CA PRO A 47 -21.06 -2.72 5.90
C PRO A 47 -19.62 -2.30 5.57
N TYR A 48 -19.42 -1.54 4.49
CA TYR A 48 -18.12 -1.08 4.03
C TYR A 48 -18.05 0.44 3.85
N TYR A 49 -16.82 0.94 3.81
CA TYR A 49 -16.53 2.36 3.57
C TYR A 49 -16.45 2.66 2.06
N GLN A 50 -16.94 3.86 1.68
CA GLN A 50 -16.76 4.43 0.34
C GLN A 50 -16.05 5.78 0.41
N GLN A 51 -15.03 5.97 -0.43
CA GLN A 51 -14.28 7.22 -0.50
C GLN A 51 -14.98 8.29 -1.33
N THR A 52 -15.50 9.31 -0.65
CA THR A 52 -16.30 10.38 -1.25
C THR A 52 -15.54 11.70 -1.46
N ASN A 53 -14.28 11.76 -1.02
CA ASN A 53 -13.41 12.94 -1.16
C ASN A 53 -12.49 12.87 -2.39
N LEU A 54 -12.73 11.93 -3.31
CA LEU A 54 -12.01 11.76 -4.57
C LEU A 54 -12.97 11.68 -5.76
N ASP A 55 -12.52 12.21 -6.90
CA ASP A 55 -13.13 11.98 -8.21
C ASP A 55 -12.03 11.46 -9.16
N CYS A 56 -12.15 10.17 -9.49
CA CYS A 56 -11.25 9.40 -10.35
C CYS A 56 -11.74 9.29 -11.80
N THR A 57 -12.78 10.04 -12.20
CA THR A 57 -13.32 9.94 -13.57
C THR A 57 -12.36 10.47 -14.64
N GLY A 58 -11.39 11.31 -14.25
CA GLY A 58 -10.37 11.88 -15.13
C GLY A 58 -9.06 11.09 -15.23
N LEU A 59 -8.97 9.88 -14.64
CA LEU A 59 -7.70 9.14 -14.56
C LEU A 59 -7.08 8.85 -15.94
N SER A 60 -7.89 8.60 -16.97
CA SER A 60 -7.41 8.39 -18.35
C SER A 60 -6.74 9.63 -18.95
N ASP A 61 -7.12 10.81 -18.48
CA ASP A 61 -6.54 12.09 -18.89
C ASP A 61 -5.38 12.51 -17.96
N GLY A 62 -4.99 11.63 -17.02
CA GLY A 62 -3.98 11.91 -16.01
C GLY A 62 -4.44 12.92 -14.96
N ILE A 63 -5.75 13.06 -14.74
CA ILE A 63 -6.32 14.04 -13.81
C ILE A 63 -7.01 13.31 -12.66
N ILE A 64 -6.75 13.78 -11.43
CA ILE A 64 -7.51 13.37 -10.24
C ILE A 64 -7.98 14.60 -9.50
N LYS A 65 -9.22 14.59 -9.01
CA LYS A 65 -9.74 15.68 -8.19
C LYS A 65 -9.94 15.21 -6.75
N VAL A 66 -9.67 16.12 -5.84
CA VAL A 66 -9.73 15.87 -4.39
C VAL A 66 -10.59 16.93 -3.73
N LYS A 67 -11.45 16.53 -2.81
CA LYS A 67 -12.21 17.44 -1.97
C LYS A 67 -11.44 17.74 -0.69
N GLN A 68 -10.88 18.95 -0.58
CA GLN A 68 -10.14 19.42 0.61
C GLN A 68 -10.80 20.67 1.16
N ASN A 69 -11.03 20.72 2.47
CA ASN A 69 -11.66 21.88 3.13
C ASN A 69 -12.98 22.32 2.47
N GLY A 70 -13.75 21.36 1.93
CA GLY A 70 -15.01 21.61 1.24
C GLY A 70 -14.89 22.06 -0.22
N GLN A 71 -13.67 22.27 -0.75
CA GLN A 71 -13.41 22.67 -2.13
C GLN A 71 -12.83 21.50 -2.94
N TRP A 72 -13.21 21.42 -4.22
CA TRP A 72 -12.60 20.48 -5.15
C TRP A 72 -11.37 21.11 -5.78
N GLU A 73 -10.24 20.44 -5.64
CA GLU A 73 -8.97 20.80 -6.24
C GLU A 73 -8.55 19.72 -7.25
N GLN A 74 -7.93 20.14 -8.34
CA GLN A 74 -7.48 19.26 -9.39
C GLN A 74 -5.96 19.08 -9.32
N PHE A 75 -5.52 17.83 -9.40
CA PHE A 75 -4.12 17.46 -9.48
C PHE A 75 -3.84 16.74 -10.78
N GLN A 76 -2.62 16.91 -11.26
CA GLN A 76 -2.12 16.25 -12.44
C GLN A 76 -1.25 15.07 -12.01
N ILE A 77 -1.63 13.88 -12.46
CA ILE A 77 -0.89 12.65 -12.25
C ILE A 77 0.37 12.67 -13.12
N ARG A 78 1.46 12.18 -12.56
CA ARG A 78 2.78 12.11 -13.16
C ARG A 78 3.36 10.71 -13.12
N GLU A 79 4.27 10.46 -14.03
CA GLU A 79 5.07 9.24 -14.01
C GLU A 79 6.23 9.38 -13.01
N LEU A 80 6.57 8.25 -12.39
CA LEU A 80 7.80 8.08 -11.64
C LEU A 80 9.00 8.24 -12.58
N PRO A 81 10.04 9.01 -12.18
CA PRO A 81 11.18 9.26 -13.03
C PRO A 81 12.00 7.98 -13.25
N PRO A 82 12.71 7.84 -14.38
CA PRO A 82 13.51 6.65 -14.67
C PRO A 82 14.47 6.27 -13.54
N GLU A 83 15.11 7.24 -12.90
CA GLU A 83 16.08 7.04 -11.82
C GLU A 83 15.43 6.46 -10.55
N PHE A 84 14.18 6.83 -10.27
CA PHE A 84 13.40 6.21 -9.19
C PHE A 84 13.09 4.75 -9.54
N MET A 85 12.62 4.51 -10.77
CA MET A 85 12.27 3.17 -11.23
C MET A 85 13.48 2.24 -11.20
N GLU A 86 14.62 2.67 -11.74
CA GLU A 86 15.86 1.91 -11.76
C GLU A 86 16.31 1.53 -10.34
N TRP A 87 16.39 2.50 -9.42
CA TRP A 87 16.76 2.22 -8.03
C TRP A 87 15.78 1.23 -7.38
N ASN A 88 14.48 1.48 -7.51
CA ASN A 88 13.43 0.70 -6.84
C ASN A 88 13.42 -0.75 -7.34
N ILE A 89 13.47 -0.95 -8.66
CA ILE A 89 13.46 -2.27 -9.29
C ILE A 89 14.73 -3.04 -8.97
N ASN A 90 15.91 -2.44 -9.17
CA ASN A 90 17.19 -3.13 -8.91
C ASN A 90 17.30 -3.54 -7.44
N ARG A 91 16.91 -2.67 -6.51
CA ARG A 91 16.95 -2.98 -5.08
C ARG A 91 15.99 -4.11 -4.69
N ARG A 92 14.81 -4.17 -5.30
CA ARG A 92 13.87 -5.30 -5.10
C ARG A 92 14.42 -6.60 -5.65
N ILE A 93 15.07 -6.57 -6.81
CA ILE A 93 15.72 -7.75 -7.39
C ILE A 93 16.85 -8.22 -6.45
N ASP A 94 17.68 -7.32 -5.93
CA ASP A 94 18.73 -7.64 -4.96
C ASP A 94 18.15 -8.28 -3.68
N ASP A 95 17.03 -7.76 -3.17
CA ASP A 95 16.36 -8.29 -1.99
C ASP A 95 15.76 -9.69 -2.23
N LEU A 96 15.21 -9.94 -3.43
CA LEU A 96 14.75 -11.27 -3.84
C LEU A 96 15.92 -12.26 -3.98
N ASP A 97 17.03 -11.82 -4.55
CA ASP A 97 18.25 -12.62 -4.66
C ASP A 97 18.84 -12.96 -3.28
N ALA A 98 18.76 -12.02 -2.33
CA ALA A 98 19.13 -12.27 -0.94
C ALA A 98 18.23 -13.34 -0.31
N TRP A 99 16.91 -13.25 -0.48
CA TRP A 99 15.97 -14.29 -0.03
C TRP A 99 16.27 -15.66 -0.62
N LEU A 100 16.59 -15.73 -1.92
CA LEU A 100 16.99 -16.99 -2.58
C LEU A 100 18.25 -17.61 -1.97
N ARG A 101 19.18 -16.79 -1.46
CA ARG A 101 20.36 -17.24 -0.71
C ARG A 101 20.08 -17.56 0.76
N GLY A 102 18.86 -17.32 1.25
CA GLY A 102 18.48 -17.49 2.64
C GLY A 102 18.93 -16.35 3.56
N GLU A 103 19.23 -15.19 2.98
CA GLU A 103 19.56 -13.95 3.68
C GLU A 103 18.28 -13.12 3.86
N MET A 104 18.16 -12.38 4.96
CA MET A 104 17.04 -11.45 5.15
C MET A 104 17.43 -10.07 4.59
N PRO A 105 16.64 -9.47 3.68
CA PRO A 105 16.83 -8.13 3.19
C PRO A 105 16.60 -7.14 4.33
N PRO A 106 17.15 -5.92 4.21
CA PRO A 106 16.89 -4.86 5.16
C PRO A 106 15.40 -4.50 5.17
N LEU A 107 14.94 -3.95 6.30
CA LEU A 107 13.61 -3.35 6.39
C LEU A 107 13.53 -2.03 5.61
N ALA A 108 14.64 -1.30 5.54
CA ALA A 108 14.79 -0.08 4.75
C ALA A 108 14.85 -0.40 3.24
N GLY A 109 14.47 0.57 2.41
CA GLY A 109 14.47 0.41 0.95
C GLY A 109 13.08 0.63 0.30
N PRO A 110 12.95 0.29 -0.99
CA PRO A 110 11.80 0.66 -1.81
C PRO A 110 10.50 -0.06 -1.45
N HIS A 111 10.57 -1.20 -0.76
CA HIS A 111 9.37 -1.88 -0.27
C HIS A 111 8.76 -1.16 0.93
N SER A 112 9.54 -0.41 1.70
CA SER A 112 9.08 0.18 2.96
C SER A 112 8.99 1.69 2.85
N GLY A 113 7.82 2.17 2.44
CA GLY A 113 7.51 3.59 2.36
C GLY A 113 6.91 4.09 3.67
N MET A 114 7.47 5.17 4.21
CA MET A 114 6.92 5.89 5.36
C MET A 114 5.84 6.86 4.88
N VAL A 115 4.59 6.47 5.05
CA VAL A 115 3.42 7.24 4.61
C VAL A 115 3.03 8.24 5.70
N ALA A 116 3.39 9.49 5.46
CA ALA A 116 2.92 10.64 6.21
C ALA A 116 1.53 11.06 5.72
N SER A 117 0.58 11.14 6.65
CA SER A 117 -0.82 11.53 6.39
C SER A 117 -1.29 12.49 7.47
N TYR A 118 -2.30 13.29 7.15
CA TYR A 118 -2.94 14.21 8.09
C TYR A 118 -4.43 14.25 7.80
N GLY A 119 -5.25 14.33 8.84
CA GLY A 119 -6.70 14.41 8.69
C GLY A 119 -7.39 14.56 10.03
N ARG A 120 -7.99 13.47 10.53
CA ARG A 120 -8.75 13.47 11.78
C ARG A 120 -8.02 12.65 12.84
N ARG A 121 -8.13 13.03 14.11
CA ARG A 121 -7.62 12.23 15.23
C ARG A 121 -8.37 10.90 15.34
N ARG A 122 -7.64 9.81 15.59
CA ARG A 122 -8.20 8.60 16.20
C ARG A 122 -8.47 8.86 17.68
N GLU A 123 -9.43 8.14 18.25
CA GLU A 123 -9.95 8.43 19.61
C GLU A 123 -8.90 8.36 20.71
N ASP A 124 -7.82 7.58 20.50
CA ASP A 124 -6.75 7.36 21.47
C ASP A 124 -5.54 8.31 21.32
N THR A 125 -5.62 9.32 20.44
CA THR A 125 -4.53 10.27 20.20
C THR A 125 -4.98 11.73 20.19
N GLN A 126 -4.06 12.62 20.58
CA GLN A 126 -4.25 14.07 20.47
C GLN A 126 -3.74 14.63 19.13
N PHE A 127 -3.08 13.82 18.29
CA PHE A 127 -2.45 14.24 17.04
C PHE A 127 -3.28 13.84 15.81
N GLU A 128 -3.38 14.76 14.84
CA GLU A 128 -4.03 14.53 13.53
C GLU A 128 -3.06 14.06 12.46
N ILE A 129 -1.76 14.30 12.68
CA ILE A 129 -0.68 13.81 11.82
C ILE A 129 -0.31 12.37 12.20
N ASN A 130 0.01 11.58 11.19
CA ASN A 130 0.47 10.22 11.35
C ASN A 130 1.61 9.90 10.39
N ASN A 131 2.46 8.96 10.78
CA ASN A 131 3.41 8.31 9.90
C ASN A 131 3.34 6.80 10.13
N ALA A 132 3.10 6.05 9.06
CA ALA A 132 3.06 4.60 9.10
C ALA A 132 3.96 4.01 8.01
N VAL A 133 4.80 3.04 8.37
CA VAL A 133 5.51 2.24 7.37
C VAL A 133 4.50 1.31 6.71
N LYS A 134 4.44 1.35 5.38
CA LYS A 134 3.61 0.46 4.58
C LYS A 134 4.49 -0.31 3.59
N GLY A 135 4.04 -1.52 3.25
CA GLY A 135 4.59 -2.27 2.14
C GLY A 135 4.10 -1.67 0.83
N LEU A 136 5.02 -1.14 0.02
CA LEU A 136 4.73 -0.55 -1.28
C LEU A 136 5.05 -1.55 -2.38
N GLY A 137 4.27 -1.48 -3.46
CA GLY A 137 4.48 -2.22 -4.69
C GLY A 137 4.05 -1.41 -5.91
N PHE A 138 4.09 -2.05 -7.08
CA PHE A 138 3.63 -1.48 -8.32
C PHE A 138 2.32 -2.12 -8.76
N LEU A 139 1.50 -1.35 -9.47
CA LEU A 139 0.32 -1.86 -10.16
C LEU A 139 0.71 -2.21 -11.60
N PRO A 140 0.32 -3.36 -12.16
CA PRO A 140 0.45 -3.59 -13.59
C PRO A 140 -0.36 -2.57 -14.38
N LYS A 141 0.05 -2.31 -15.62
CA LYS A 141 -0.74 -1.54 -16.57
C LYS A 141 -2.13 -2.19 -16.73
N PRO A 142 -3.19 -1.42 -17.03
CA PRO A 142 -4.55 -1.96 -17.10
C PRO A 142 -4.69 -3.19 -18.01
N ASP A 143 -3.97 -3.21 -19.13
CA ASP A 143 -3.96 -4.32 -20.10
C ASP A 143 -3.09 -5.52 -19.68
N LYS A 144 -2.36 -5.41 -18.57
CA LYS A 144 -1.44 -6.43 -18.02
C LYS A 144 -1.92 -7.07 -16.73
N ILE A 145 -2.94 -6.52 -16.06
CA ILE A 145 -3.39 -7.04 -14.76
C ILE A 145 -3.83 -8.51 -14.87
N ASP A 146 -4.66 -8.86 -15.85
CA ASP A 146 -5.15 -10.23 -16.05
C ASP A 146 -4.01 -11.22 -16.35
N GLU A 147 -3.05 -10.81 -17.18
CA GLU A 147 -1.86 -11.61 -17.50
C GLU A 147 -1.05 -11.92 -16.24
N VAL A 148 -0.79 -10.91 -15.41
CA VAL A 148 -0.03 -11.09 -14.17
C VAL A 148 -0.80 -11.94 -13.15
N LEU A 149 -2.12 -11.74 -13.02
CA LEU A 149 -2.96 -12.56 -12.15
C LEU A 149 -2.90 -14.04 -12.53
N GLU A 150 -2.93 -14.37 -13.82
CA GLU A 150 -2.83 -15.76 -14.27
C GLU A 150 -1.42 -16.34 -14.00
N ILE A 151 -0.35 -15.55 -14.18
CA ILE A 151 1.02 -15.96 -13.82
C ILE A 151 1.09 -16.31 -12.32
N LEU A 152 0.55 -15.46 -11.44
CA LEU A 152 0.56 -15.71 -9.99
C LEU A 152 -0.24 -16.97 -9.63
N LYS A 153 -1.42 -17.13 -10.23
CA LYS A 153 -2.29 -18.28 -10.00
C LYS A 153 -1.68 -19.60 -10.46
N LEU A 154 -1.05 -19.64 -11.63
CA LEU A 154 -0.36 -20.83 -12.14
C LEU A 154 0.79 -21.28 -11.24
N ASN A 155 1.40 -20.34 -10.51
CA ASN A 155 2.52 -20.59 -9.62
C ASN A 155 2.14 -20.58 -8.12
N TRP A 156 0.85 -20.58 -7.80
CA TRP A 156 0.35 -20.38 -6.43
C TRP A 156 0.87 -21.45 -5.45
N GLU A 157 0.92 -22.70 -5.89
CA GLU A 157 1.41 -23.85 -5.12
C GLU A 157 2.91 -24.13 -5.32
N ALA A 158 3.62 -23.25 -6.04
CA ALA A 158 5.03 -23.44 -6.30
C ALA A 158 5.85 -23.33 -4.99
N PRO A 159 6.96 -24.09 -4.85
CA PRO A 159 7.89 -23.90 -3.76
C PRO A 159 8.37 -22.44 -3.67
N PHE A 160 8.59 -21.94 -2.45
CA PHE A 160 8.92 -20.54 -2.20
C PHE A 160 10.03 -19.97 -3.11
N PRO A 161 11.17 -20.65 -3.36
CA PRO A 161 12.17 -20.13 -4.30
C PRO A 161 11.65 -19.88 -5.73
N GLN A 162 10.73 -20.71 -6.22
CA GLN A 162 10.11 -20.52 -7.54
C GLN A 162 9.16 -19.33 -7.54
N LYS A 163 8.44 -19.08 -6.43
CA LYS A 163 7.62 -17.87 -6.28
C LYS A 163 8.46 -16.59 -6.35
N LEU A 164 9.64 -16.59 -5.71
CA LEU A 164 10.55 -15.45 -5.78
C LEU A 164 11.05 -15.21 -7.19
N GLU A 165 11.36 -16.28 -7.93
CA GLU A 165 11.76 -16.19 -9.32
C GLU A 165 10.63 -15.61 -10.20
N VAL A 166 9.37 -15.99 -9.96
CA VAL A 166 8.21 -15.37 -10.64
C VAL A 166 8.17 -13.86 -10.39
N LEU A 167 8.29 -13.41 -9.13
CA LEU A 167 8.30 -11.99 -8.82
C LEU A 167 9.50 -11.26 -9.43
N LYS A 168 10.68 -11.88 -9.38
CA LYS A 168 11.89 -11.33 -9.99
C LYS A 168 11.70 -11.09 -11.48
N ASN A 169 11.14 -12.07 -12.20
CA ASN A 169 10.81 -11.92 -13.62
C ASN A 169 9.83 -10.76 -13.88
N LEU A 170 8.84 -10.53 -13.01
CA LEU A 170 7.95 -9.37 -13.15
C LEU A 170 8.71 -8.04 -13.01
N TYR A 171 9.67 -7.95 -12.08
CA TYR A 171 10.50 -6.76 -11.90
C TYR A 171 11.52 -6.55 -13.04
N GLU A 172 12.12 -7.62 -13.55
CA GLU A 172 13.02 -7.56 -14.71
C GLU A 172 12.31 -7.09 -15.99
N ASN A 173 11.00 -7.32 -16.10
CA ASN A 173 10.14 -6.85 -17.20
C ASN A 173 9.28 -5.63 -16.80
N SER A 174 9.73 -4.88 -15.80
CA SER A 174 8.94 -3.80 -15.17
C SER A 174 8.44 -2.73 -16.14
N GLU A 175 9.23 -2.34 -17.14
CA GLU A 175 8.83 -1.30 -18.12
C GLU A 175 7.60 -1.71 -18.93
N ASP A 176 7.47 -3.01 -19.25
CA ASP A 176 6.33 -3.53 -20.00
C ASP A 176 5.13 -3.77 -19.09
N ILE A 177 5.37 -4.19 -17.85
CA ILE A 177 4.35 -4.68 -16.94
C ILE A 177 3.72 -3.56 -16.10
N PHE A 178 4.52 -2.68 -15.50
CA PHE A 178 4.05 -1.79 -14.42
C PHE A 178 3.63 -0.40 -14.91
N ASP A 179 2.59 0.13 -14.28
CA ASP A 179 2.14 1.50 -14.41
C ASP A 179 3.05 2.42 -13.58
N ARG A 180 3.73 3.35 -14.28
CA ARG A 180 4.67 4.29 -13.67
C ARG A 180 3.99 5.44 -12.97
N THR A 181 2.68 5.58 -13.04
CA THR A 181 1.96 6.72 -12.45
C THR A 181 1.50 6.48 -11.02
N LYS A 182 1.71 5.27 -10.48
CA LYS A 182 1.14 4.86 -9.19
C LYS A 182 2.08 3.94 -8.42
N GLN A 183 1.96 3.98 -7.11
CA GLN A 183 2.37 2.87 -6.24
C GLN A 183 1.15 2.33 -5.50
N VAL A 184 1.23 1.10 -5.01
CA VAL A 184 0.13 0.43 -4.32
C VAL A 184 0.54 -0.13 -2.97
N SER A 185 -0.43 -0.30 -2.08
CA SER A 185 -0.27 -0.89 -0.76
C SER A 185 -1.59 -1.54 -0.32
N LEU A 186 -1.57 -2.25 0.80
CA LEU A 186 -2.77 -2.67 1.52
C LEU A 186 -2.96 -1.86 2.81
N GLU A 187 -4.21 -1.68 3.21
CA GLU A 187 -4.61 -1.32 4.57
C GLU A 187 -4.99 -2.61 5.33
N LEU A 188 -3.96 -3.30 5.84
CA LEU A 188 -4.08 -4.66 6.39
C LEU A 188 -4.83 -4.72 7.73
N TYR A 189 -4.75 -3.66 8.53
CA TYR A 189 -5.20 -3.70 9.92
C TYR A 189 -6.57 -3.07 10.13
N THR A 190 -7.07 -2.29 9.17
CA THR A 190 -8.42 -1.71 9.28
C THR A 190 -9.49 -2.81 9.13
N THR A 191 -10.38 -2.86 10.10
CA THR A 191 -11.59 -3.69 10.18
C THR A 191 -12.77 -2.83 10.61
N GLU A 192 -13.96 -3.42 10.73
CA GLU A 192 -15.14 -2.75 11.30
C GLU A 192 -14.90 -2.30 12.75
N GLU A 193 -14.16 -3.11 13.53
CA GLU A 193 -13.91 -2.87 14.96
C GLU A 193 -12.70 -1.97 15.22
N PHE A 194 -11.79 -1.84 14.25
CA PHE A 194 -10.55 -1.10 14.42
C PHE A 194 -10.14 -0.38 13.14
N GLN A 195 -9.95 0.94 13.23
CA GLN A 195 -9.48 1.75 12.12
C GLN A 195 -8.08 2.28 12.40
N THR A 196 -7.15 2.10 11.45
CA THR A 196 -5.82 2.69 11.60
C THR A 196 -5.87 4.21 11.43
N GLN A 197 -4.90 4.90 12.03
CA GLN A 197 -4.79 6.36 11.89
C GLN A 197 -4.55 6.78 10.42
N THR A 198 -3.83 5.98 9.61
CA THR A 198 -3.65 6.27 8.18
C THR A 198 -4.97 6.18 7.42
N PHE A 199 -5.78 5.16 7.67
CA PHE A 199 -7.12 5.04 7.09
C PHE A 199 -7.98 6.26 7.45
N ILE A 200 -8.10 6.59 8.73
CA ILE A 200 -8.87 7.75 9.21
C ILE A 200 -8.42 9.05 8.54
N ASN A 201 -7.10 9.22 8.39
CA ASN A 201 -6.54 10.40 7.73
C ASN A 201 -6.89 10.46 6.26
N ILE A 202 -6.71 9.38 5.49
CA ILE A 202 -6.98 9.36 4.04
C ILE A 202 -8.49 9.59 3.75
N ILE A 203 -9.37 9.02 4.57
CA ILE A 203 -10.83 9.28 4.48
C ILE A 203 -11.13 10.77 4.62
N ALA A 204 -10.42 11.48 5.50
CA ALA A 204 -10.64 12.90 5.73
C ALA A 204 -9.92 13.78 4.69
N ASN A 205 -8.68 13.42 4.34
CA ASN A 205 -7.83 14.11 3.40
C ASN A 205 -6.89 13.10 2.71
N PRO A 206 -7.02 12.86 1.41
CA PRO A 206 -6.28 11.81 0.72
C PRO A 206 -4.88 12.25 0.28
N THR A 207 -4.45 13.48 0.54
CA THR A 207 -3.07 13.88 0.26
C THR A 207 -2.10 13.21 1.22
N VAL A 208 -1.07 12.57 0.68
CA VAL A 208 -0.01 11.93 1.46
C VAL A 208 1.37 12.29 0.95
N SER A 209 2.35 12.17 1.84
CA SER A 209 3.78 12.11 1.47
C SER A 209 4.32 10.73 1.82
N ILE A 210 5.13 10.16 0.94
CA ILE A 210 5.74 8.84 1.12
C ILE A 210 7.24 9.01 1.01
N VAL A 211 7.98 8.75 2.09
CA VAL A 211 9.44 8.82 2.11
C VAL A 211 10.04 7.42 2.14
N PHE A 212 11.08 7.20 1.35
CA PHE A 212 11.89 5.99 1.39
C PHE A 212 13.21 6.27 2.09
N LEU A 213 13.47 5.57 3.20
CA LEU A 213 14.76 5.64 3.91
C LEU A 213 15.75 4.72 3.21
N ASP A 214 16.53 5.25 2.28
CA ASP A 214 17.61 4.54 1.58
C ASP A 214 18.59 5.55 0.94
N VAL A 215 19.62 5.07 0.23
CA VAL A 215 20.46 5.88 -0.66
C VAL A 215 20.44 5.27 -2.06
N PRO A 216 19.86 5.96 -3.07
CA PRO A 216 19.17 7.26 -3.00
C PRO A 216 17.92 7.23 -2.10
N SER A 217 17.52 8.41 -1.60
CA SER A 217 16.28 8.60 -0.86
C SER A 217 15.31 9.40 -1.72
N TYR A 218 14.07 8.93 -1.81
CA TYR A 218 13.02 9.60 -2.56
C TYR A 218 11.83 9.94 -1.67
N GLU A 219 11.14 11.02 -2.03
CA GLU A 219 9.83 11.36 -1.50
C GLU A 219 8.82 11.49 -2.63
N LEU A 220 7.65 10.87 -2.45
CA LEU A 220 6.51 11.01 -3.34
C LEU A 220 5.42 11.83 -2.66
N LYS A 221 4.91 12.86 -3.33
CA LYS A 221 3.63 13.46 -2.98
C LYS A 221 2.57 12.78 -3.82
N ALA A 222 1.56 12.23 -3.18
CA ALA A 222 0.54 11.43 -3.84
C ALA A 222 -0.86 11.71 -3.32
N ILE A 223 -1.85 11.36 -4.14
CA ILE A 223 -3.24 11.24 -3.72
C ILE A 223 -3.55 9.76 -3.48
N ALA A 224 -3.98 9.42 -2.27
CA ALA A 224 -4.30 8.06 -1.87
C ALA A 224 -5.79 7.75 -2.10
N GLU A 225 -6.05 6.80 -3.00
CA GLU A 225 -7.35 6.17 -3.21
C GLU A 225 -7.43 4.88 -2.40
N LEU A 226 -8.52 4.69 -1.67
CA LEU A 226 -8.87 3.50 -0.92
C LEU A 226 -10.01 2.78 -1.63
N ILE A 227 -9.79 1.51 -1.94
CA ILE A 227 -10.76 0.69 -2.66
C ILE A 227 -11.12 -0.49 -1.74
N HIS A 228 -12.34 -0.47 -1.20
CA HIS A 228 -12.82 -1.52 -0.31
C HIS A 228 -13.23 -2.76 -1.12
N PRO A 229 -12.78 -3.97 -0.79
CA PRO A 229 -13.06 -5.18 -1.58
C PRO A 229 -14.55 -5.54 -1.65
N GLU A 230 -15.32 -5.13 -0.66
CA GLU A 230 -16.77 -5.39 -0.58
C GLU A 230 -17.63 -4.28 -1.20
N ASP A 231 -17.02 -3.25 -1.79
CA ASP A 231 -17.78 -2.19 -2.45
C ASP A 231 -18.51 -2.74 -3.69
N GLU A 232 -19.84 -2.74 -3.64
CA GLU A 232 -20.69 -3.28 -4.71
C GLU A 232 -20.72 -2.37 -5.94
N GLN A 233 -20.22 -1.14 -5.83
CA GLN A 233 -20.18 -0.14 -6.90
C GLN A 233 -18.83 -0.07 -7.60
N LEU A 234 -17.88 -0.95 -7.27
CA LEU A 234 -16.59 -0.98 -7.95
C LEU A 234 -16.75 -1.20 -9.45
N THR A 235 -16.03 -0.40 -10.22
CA THR A 235 -15.83 -0.65 -11.64
C THR A 235 -15.05 -1.96 -11.84
N PRO A 236 -15.15 -2.62 -13.01
CA PRO A 236 -14.35 -3.82 -13.31
C PRO A 236 -12.85 -3.59 -13.07
N GLN A 237 -12.33 -2.43 -13.48
CA GLN A 237 -10.93 -2.06 -13.26
C GLN A 237 -10.57 -2.00 -11.77
N GLN A 238 -11.43 -1.42 -10.93
CA GLN A 238 -11.18 -1.36 -9.48
C GLN A 238 -11.21 -2.75 -8.83
N GLN A 239 -12.10 -3.63 -9.29
CA GLN A 239 -12.13 -5.03 -8.85
C GLN A 239 -10.83 -5.74 -9.17
N ASP A 240 -10.31 -5.56 -10.40
CA ASP A 240 -9.04 -6.15 -10.82
C ASP A 240 -7.85 -5.61 -10.03
N ILE A 241 -7.84 -4.30 -9.73
CA ILE A 241 -6.82 -3.67 -8.87
C ILE A 241 -6.83 -4.30 -7.47
N VAL A 242 -7.99 -4.36 -6.81
CA VAL A 242 -8.13 -4.94 -5.47
C VAL A 242 -7.68 -6.39 -5.47
N LYS A 243 -8.13 -7.17 -6.47
CA LYS A 243 -7.78 -8.57 -6.63
C LYS A 243 -6.28 -8.74 -6.82
N TYR A 244 -5.65 -7.97 -7.69
CA TYR A 244 -4.21 -8.03 -7.94
C TYR A 244 -3.40 -7.74 -6.67
N ILE A 245 -3.69 -6.62 -5.98
CA ILE A 245 -2.88 -6.19 -4.83
C ILE A 245 -2.98 -7.22 -3.70
N ASN A 246 -4.17 -7.78 -3.43
CA ASN A 246 -4.34 -8.85 -2.46
C ASN A 246 -3.64 -10.15 -2.93
N THR A 247 -3.79 -10.53 -4.20
CA THR A 247 -3.18 -11.75 -4.75
C THR A 247 -1.66 -11.72 -4.67
N VAL A 248 -1.00 -10.61 -5.02
CA VAL A 248 0.47 -10.53 -4.99
C VAL A 248 1.02 -10.55 -3.56
N HIS A 249 0.30 -9.96 -2.59
CA HIS A 249 0.63 -10.05 -1.18
C HIS A 249 0.53 -11.50 -0.69
N ASP A 250 -0.62 -12.13 -0.91
CA ASP A 250 -0.90 -13.49 -0.43
C ASP A 250 -0.07 -14.55 -1.16
N PHE A 251 0.37 -14.28 -2.39
CA PHE A 251 1.29 -15.14 -3.12
C PHE A 251 2.57 -15.40 -2.33
N ILE A 252 3.08 -14.38 -1.61
CA ILE A 252 4.29 -14.46 -0.78
C ILE A 252 3.99 -14.87 0.66
N HIS A 253 2.91 -14.36 1.24
CA HIS A 253 2.62 -14.55 2.67
C HIS A 253 1.67 -15.71 2.99
N GLY A 254 1.08 -16.33 1.97
CA GLY A 254 -0.02 -17.28 2.10
C GLY A 254 -1.38 -16.57 2.07
N GLU A 255 -2.44 -17.36 1.91
CA GLU A 255 -3.81 -16.86 1.83
C GLU A 255 -4.20 -16.09 3.10
N SER A 256 -4.62 -14.84 2.93
CA SER A 256 -5.15 -14.01 4.00
C SER A 256 -6.58 -14.45 4.35
N PRO A 257 -7.00 -14.33 5.63
CA PRO A 257 -8.35 -14.72 6.04
C PRO A 257 -9.47 -13.84 5.44
N ARG A 258 -9.09 -12.71 4.84
CA ARG A 258 -9.97 -11.75 4.16
C ARG A 258 -9.18 -10.95 3.14
N SER A 259 -9.88 -10.39 2.16
CA SER A 259 -9.30 -9.32 1.33
C SER A 259 -9.15 -8.04 2.15
N SER A 260 -8.01 -7.39 2.01
CA SER A 260 -7.72 -6.09 2.61
C SER A 260 -8.13 -4.97 1.67
N ILE A 261 -8.40 -3.78 2.24
CA ILE A 261 -8.63 -2.55 1.46
C ILE A 261 -7.36 -2.24 0.68
N ALA A 262 -7.50 -2.06 -0.63
CA ALA A 262 -6.41 -1.66 -1.49
C ALA A 262 -6.16 -0.14 -1.34
N ILE A 263 -4.90 0.25 -1.35
CA ILE A 263 -4.47 1.65 -1.43
C ILE A 263 -3.74 1.87 -2.74
N VAL A 264 -4.19 2.85 -3.51
CA VAL A 264 -3.53 3.31 -4.74
C VAL A 264 -3.03 4.73 -4.51
N PHE A 265 -1.72 4.92 -4.59
CA PHE A 265 -1.06 6.21 -4.47
C PHE A 265 -0.79 6.79 -5.86
N HIS A 266 -1.67 7.67 -6.32
CA HIS A 266 -1.52 8.40 -7.57
C HIS A 266 -0.42 9.46 -7.43
N VAL A 267 0.67 9.31 -8.18
CA VAL A 267 1.86 10.15 -8.06
C VAL A 267 1.59 11.54 -8.63
N ILE A 268 1.81 12.58 -7.82
CA ILE A 268 1.66 13.98 -8.22
C ILE A 268 3.02 14.66 -8.35
N GLU A 269 3.92 14.42 -7.40
CA GLU A 269 5.25 15.04 -7.37
C GLU A 269 6.28 14.03 -6.87
N VAL A 270 7.51 14.13 -7.36
CA VAL A 270 8.64 13.31 -6.90
C VAL A 270 9.80 14.22 -6.53
N TYR A 271 10.40 13.96 -5.38
CA TYR A 271 11.55 14.65 -4.85
C TYR A 271 12.69 13.67 -4.63
N ASP A 272 13.90 14.04 -5.03
CA ASP A 272 15.12 13.36 -4.63
C ASP A 272 15.61 13.95 -3.30
N GLN A 273 15.33 13.21 -2.23
CA GLN A 273 15.69 13.53 -0.85
C GLN A 273 17.08 13.02 -0.48
N SER A 274 17.85 12.48 -1.43
CA SER A 274 19.23 12.04 -1.18
C SER A 274 20.06 13.20 -0.64
N PRO A 275 21.02 12.95 0.28
CA PRO A 275 21.84 14.02 0.87
C PRO A 275 22.52 14.95 -0.15
N ALA A 276 22.93 14.40 -1.31
CA ALA A 276 23.54 15.18 -2.40
C ALA A 276 22.53 16.05 -3.17
N ALA A 277 21.28 15.57 -3.32
CA ALA A 277 20.23 16.25 -4.05
C ALA A 277 19.51 17.31 -3.21
N ARG A 278 19.43 17.13 -1.89
CA ARG A 278 18.87 18.09 -0.91
C ARG A 278 17.38 18.37 -1.12
N GLY A 279 16.61 17.36 -1.49
CA GLY A 279 15.15 17.46 -1.59
C GLY A 279 14.70 18.25 -2.82
N ILE A 280 15.42 18.16 -3.94
CA ILE A 280 14.99 18.81 -5.18
C ILE A 280 13.81 18.05 -5.78
N ARG A 281 12.84 18.80 -6.29
CA ARG A 281 11.75 18.23 -7.08
C ARG A 281 12.29 17.78 -8.43
N VAL A 282 12.15 16.50 -8.73
CA VAL A 282 12.58 15.87 -9.99
C VAL A 282 11.40 15.64 -10.94
N VAL A 283 10.16 15.67 -10.44
CA VAL A 283 8.93 15.62 -11.24
C VAL A 283 7.97 16.75 -10.82
N PRO A 284 7.70 17.74 -11.71
CA PRO A 284 6.78 18.86 -11.50
C PRO A 284 5.31 18.48 -11.66
#